data_AF-A0A6G3WZA7-F1
#
_entry.id   AF-A0A6G3WZA7-F1
#
_cell.length_a   1.000
_cell.length_b   1.000
_cell.length_c   1.000
_cell.angle_alpha   90.00
_cell.angle_beta   90.00
_cell.angle_gamma   90.00
#
_symmetry.space_group_name_H-M   'P 1'
#
loop_
_entity.id
_entity.type
_entity.pdbx_description
1 polymer ?
#
loop_
_entity_poly.entity_id
_entity_poly.type
_entity_poly.pdbx_seq_one_letter_code
_entity_poly.pdbx_strand_id
1 'polypeptide(L)' 'GWADTERRDLEPIAQAAYTARRRAVLSALFPGELLVVPAGNPKVRANDTDYPFRPSSDYVYLTGDQSQDSVLV' A
#
# COMPACT_ATOMS: atom_id res chain seq x y z
N GLY A 1 25.11 -13.99 16.03
CA GLY A 1 24.41 -12.72 16.31
C GLY A 1 23.62 -12.34 15.08
N TRP A 2 22.53 -11.58 15.24
CA TRP A 2 21.77 -11.08 14.10
C TRP A 2 22.62 -10.08 13.30
N ALA A 3 22.58 -10.18 11.97
CA ALA A 3 23.23 -9.22 11.09
C ALA A 3 22.46 -7.90 11.09
N ASP A 4 23.15 -6.79 10.86
CA ASP A 4 22.52 -5.48 10.66
C ASP A 4 21.72 -5.49 9.34
N THR A 5 20.41 -5.28 9.43
CA THR A 5 19.49 -5.25 8.29
C THR A 5 18.97 -3.84 7.99
N GLU A 6 19.53 -2.79 8.62
CA GLU A 6 19.17 -1.42 8.29
C GLU A 6 19.43 -1.13 6.81
N ARG A 7 18.42 -0.57 6.15
CA ARG A 7 18.57 -0.05 4.79
C ARG A 7 18.86 1.44 4.88
N ARG A 8 20.02 1.83 4.35
CA ARG A 8 20.47 3.23 4.21
C ARG A 8 20.32 3.66 2.75
N ASP A 9 20.25 4.97 2.53
CA ASP A 9 20.25 5.58 1.19
C ASP A 9 19.10 5.11 0.28
N LEU A 10 17.90 4.96 0.86
CA LEU A 10 16.71 4.60 0.10
C LEU A 10 16.18 5.80 -0.70
N GLU A 11 16.03 5.60 -2.01
CA GLU A 11 15.37 6.55 -2.89
C GLU A 11 13.85 6.35 -2.91
N PRO A 12 13.04 7.43 -2.95
CA PRO A 12 11.60 7.31 -3.13
C PRO A 12 11.26 6.64 -4.47
N ILE A 13 10.25 5.78 -4.47
CA ILE A 13 9.70 5.22 -5.70
C ILE A 13 9.12 6.33 -6.59
N ALA A 14 9.14 6.14 -7.91
CA ALA A 14 8.70 7.15 -8.88
C ALA A 14 7.29 7.72 -8.60
N GLN A 15 6.39 6.88 -8.07
CA GLN A 15 5.02 7.30 -7.77
C GLN A 15 4.86 8.13 -6.48
N ALA A 16 5.85 8.10 -5.58
CA ALA A 16 5.74 8.66 -4.23
C ALA A 16 5.32 10.14 -4.23
N ALA A 17 5.90 10.93 -5.14
CA ALA A 17 5.62 12.36 -5.29
C ALA A 17 4.15 12.69 -5.62
N TYR A 18 3.39 11.74 -6.18
CA TYR A 18 1.99 11.97 -6.59
C TYR A 18 0.97 11.56 -5.54
N THR A 19 1.33 10.66 -4.62
CA THR A 19 0.37 9.99 -3.73
C THR A 19 -0.37 10.97 -2.81
N ALA A 20 0.33 11.94 -2.23
CA ALA A 20 -0.25 12.96 -1.35
C ALA A 20 -1.30 13.81 -2.08
N ARG A 21 -0.99 14.29 -3.30
CA ARG A 21 -1.94 15.05 -4.13
C ARG A 21 -3.16 14.22 -4.49
N ARG A 22 -3.00 12.95 -4.84
CA ARG A 22 -4.11 12.05 -5.19
C ARG A 22 -5.06 11.86 -4.01
N ARG A 23 -4.52 11.60 -2.80
CA ARG A 23 -5.34 11.49 -1.58
C ARG A 23 -6.07 12.80 -1.29
N ALA A 24 -5.41 13.96 -1.38
CA ALA A 24 -6.05 15.25 -1.15
C ALA A 24 -7.22 15.53 -2.12
N VAL A 25 -7.03 15.24 -3.42
CA VAL A 25 -8.09 15.36 -4.43
C VAL A 25 -9.24 14.41 -4.12
N LEU A 26 -8.95 13.15 -3.77
CA LEU A 26 -9.97 12.16 -3.44
C LEU A 26 -10.77 12.58 -2.20
N SER A 27 -10.11 12.96 -1.11
CA SER A 27 -10.77 13.41 0.12
C SER A 27 -11.67 14.63 -0.12
N ALA A 28 -11.29 15.55 -1.01
CA ALA A 28 -12.10 16.72 -1.32
C ALA A 28 -13.43 16.37 -2.05
N LEU A 29 -13.52 15.20 -2.68
CA LEU A 29 -14.75 14.73 -3.34
C LEU A 29 -15.75 14.12 -2.35
N PHE A 30 -15.31 13.73 -1.16
CA PHE A 30 -16.11 13.03 -0.15
C PHE A 30 -16.04 13.74 1.22
N PRO A 31 -16.48 15.01 1.30
CA PRO A 31 -16.40 15.77 2.54
C PRO A 31 -17.28 15.15 3.63
N GLY A 32 -16.68 14.86 4.80
CA GLY A 32 -17.39 14.29 5.94
C GLY A 32 -17.56 12.77 5.89
N GLU A 33 -17.08 12.11 4.84
CA GLU A 33 -17.07 10.65 4.74
C GLU A 33 -15.69 10.07 5.07
N LEU A 34 -15.69 8.88 5.66
CA LEU A 34 -14.48 8.10 5.91
C LEU A 34 -14.25 7.14 4.73
N LEU A 35 -13.13 7.29 4.03
CA LEU A 35 -12.74 6.39 2.94
C LEU A 35 -11.79 5.32 3.48
N VAL A 36 -12.17 4.05 3.37
CA VAL A 36 -11.33 2.92 3.77
C VAL A 36 -10.89 2.15 2.54
N VAL A 37 -9.60 2.15 2.25
CA VAL A 37 -9.03 1.47 1.07
C VAL A 37 -8.06 0.39 1.54
N PRO A 38 -8.47 -0.90 1.57
CA PRO A 38 -7.60 -1.98 1.99
C PRO A 38 -6.58 -2.37 0.91
N ALA A 39 -5.39 -2.80 1.32
CA ALA A 39 -4.38 -3.38 0.43
C ALA A 39 -4.85 -4.71 -0.20
N GLY A 40 -5.81 -5.40 0.41
CA GLY A 40 -6.30 -6.70 -0.01
C GLY A 40 -5.65 -7.85 0.75
N ASN A 41 -6.09 -9.07 0.46
CA ASN A 41 -5.66 -10.27 1.18
C ASN A 41 -4.76 -11.16 0.31
N PRO A 42 -3.85 -11.96 0.91
CA PRO A 42 -3.16 -13.04 0.22
C PRO A 42 -4.15 -14.01 -0.43
N LYS A 43 -3.75 -14.60 -1.56
CA LYS A 43 -4.59 -15.57 -2.27
C LYS A 43 -3.97 -16.95 -2.16
N VAL A 44 -4.72 -17.88 -1.57
CA VAL A 44 -4.34 -19.30 -1.50
C VAL A 44 -4.18 -19.86 -2.90
N ARG A 45 -3.02 -20.50 -3.14
CA ARG A 45 -2.74 -21.29 -4.33
C ARG A 45 -3.15 -22.74 -4.14
N ALA A 46 -2.72 -23.36 -3.03
CA ALA A 46 -3.09 -24.71 -2.64
C ALA A 46 -2.77 -24.92 -1.15
N ASN A 47 -3.72 -25.44 -0.38
CA ASN A 47 -3.57 -25.68 1.06
C ASN A 47 -3.03 -24.45 1.81
N ASP A 48 -1.86 -24.57 2.43
CA ASP A 48 -1.14 -23.55 3.20
C ASP A 48 -0.15 -22.72 2.35
N THR A 49 -0.18 -22.86 1.03
CA THR A 49 0.67 -22.11 0.11
C THR A 49 -0.12 -21.01 -0.60
N ASP A 50 0.35 -19.78 -0.48
CA ASP A 50 -0.21 -18.60 -1.18
C ASP A 50 0.50 -18.30 -2.50
N TYR A 51 -0.19 -17.57 -3.38
CA TYR A 51 0.47 -16.82 -4.45
C TYR A 51 1.29 -15.66 -3.87
N PRO A 52 2.32 -15.17 -4.60
CA PRO A 52 2.97 -13.91 -4.26
C PRO A 52 1.91 -12.81 -4.09
N PHE A 53 2.00 -12.09 -2.99
CA PHE A 53 1.04 -11.05 -2.70
C PHE A 53 1.12 -9.93 -3.72
N ARG A 54 -0.06 -9.47 -4.14
CA ARG A 54 -0.22 -8.34 -5.03
C ARG A 54 -1.29 -7.44 -4.43
N PRO A 55 -0.93 -6.26 -3.89
CA PRO A 55 -1.89 -5.33 -3.31
C PRO A 55 -2.87 -4.80 -4.36
N SER A 56 -4.02 -4.30 -3.90
CA SER A 56 -5.02 -3.63 -4.72
C SER A 56 -4.40 -2.45 -5.50
N SER A 57 -4.80 -2.29 -6.76
CA SER A 57 -4.29 -1.20 -7.61
C SER A 57 -4.64 0.17 -7.02
N ASP A 58 -5.84 0.31 -6.49
CA ASP A 58 -6.33 1.58 -5.94
C ASP A 58 -5.56 1.96 -4.67
N TYR A 59 -5.27 0.97 -3.83
CA TYR A 59 -4.41 1.15 -2.65
C TYR A 59 -3.02 1.64 -3.05
N VAL A 60 -2.33 0.90 -3.94
CA VAL A 60 -0.97 1.27 -4.40
C VAL A 60 -0.96 2.62 -5.09
N TYR A 61 -1.99 2.95 -5.87
CA TYR A 61 -2.10 4.24 -6.55
C TYR A 61 -2.16 5.40 -5.55
N LEU A 62 -2.82 5.21 -4.41
CA LEU A 62 -3.04 6.22 -3.38
C LEU A 62 -1.93 6.28 -2.34
N THR A 63 -1.19 5.19 -2.09
CA THR A 63 -0.19 5.12 -1.01
C THR A 63 1.24 4.90 -1.53
N GLY A 64 1.39 4.19 -2.64
CA GLY A 64 2.68 3.63 -3.09
C GLY A 64 3.16 2.44 -2.26
N ASP A 65 2.47 2.10 -1.16
CA ASP A 65 2.77 0.97 -0.29
C ASP A 65 2.27 -0.33 -0.92
N GLN A 66 3.00 -1.41 -0.67
CA GLN A 66 2.72 -2.75 -1.18
C GLN A 66 2.68 -3.81 -0.08
N SER A 67 2.65 -3.38 1.18
CA SER A 67 2.59 -4.27 2.34
C SER A 67 1.26 -5.01 2.44
N GLN A 68 1.32 -6.24 2.97
CA GLN A 68 0.13 -6.99 3.38
C GLN A 68 -0.50 -6.37 4.62
N ASP A 69 -1.74 -6.78 4.93
CA ASP A 69 -2.46 -6.41 6.17
C ASP A 69 -2.52 -4.90 6.43
N SER A 70 -2.51 -4.12 5.36
CA SER A 70 -2.45 -2.66 5.39
C SER A 70 -3.74 -2.04 4.88
N VAL A 71 -4.08 -0.89 5.42
CA VAL A 71 -5.29 -0.14 5.06
C VAL A 71 -4.99 1.35 5.07
N LEU A 72 -5.44 2.05 4.02
CA LEU A 72 -5.48 3.50 4.01
C LEU A 72 -6.82 3.94 4.59
N VAL A 73 -6.77 4.88 5.51
CA VAL A 73 -7.90 5.50 6.20
C VAL A 73 -7.76 7.01 6.11
#